data_AF-A0A955H9F3-F1
#
_entry.id   AF-A0A955H9F3-F1
#
_cell.length_a   1.000
_cell.length_b   1.000
_cell.length_c   1.000
_cell.angle_alpha   90.00
_cell.angle_beta   90.00
_cell.angle_gamma   90.00
#
_symmetry.space_group_name_H-M   'P 1'
#
loop_
_entity.id
_entity.type
_entity.pdbx_description
1 polymer ?
#
loop_
_entity_poly.entity_id
_entity_poly.type
_entity_poly.pdbx_seq_one_letter_code
_entity_poly.pdbx_strand_id
1 'polypeptide(L)'
;MSDKTDGSVRLISYMEDQPQDGKGMLIPRARQASTKAEPTKSFSFASSKFTTVAFSFLGVFALLVLGTTGYGLVSQANLASAPTVMIVDPYSQNATALGYGPQVALSKTNFYIETRDAFIDESLTFVEIDLTQMQLRFFKKGVLLLSSEILGVGEDGSWWETPSGLYKIEKKEEKVFTNLGQVYLPWNITFQGNYLIHGWPIYPDEVEVEEGFAGGGVRLSDKDAQALYQNVRVDTPVLVHSEEPKRDTFVYEPQVSELDTPHYFIADIDNGTVLASTALEAEAPIASLVKLMTAVVASEKINLDGRVRVTSPHFVTSLIPRLSERSSVSMYSLLQLLLVESSNEAAETIAGEIGREEFIAAMNDKARQLGMMNTHFADPSGLSSENISSLGDLYRLTKYIYDNRSFIFEITASKPLPGAMVGGEFEGLVNFNEVKDLDNFVGGKVGETLAAGQTSITLHKINFKGSDRTVVVILLGSDSRTEDVQTLIKFVEGRFGR
;
A
#
# COMPACT_ATOMS: atom_id res chain seq x y z
N MET A 1 -18.31 30.75 -32.03
CA MET A 1 -16.88 30.45 -31.88
C MET A 1 -16.40 31.06 -30.58
N SER A 2 -16.10 30.21 -29.60
CA SER A 2 -15.39 30.43 -28.32
C SER A 2 -16.06 29.55 -27.27
N ASP A 3 -15.92 28.23 -27.45
CA ASP A 3 -16.26 27.28 -26.40
C ASP A 3 -15.02 27.17 -25.50
N LYS A 4 -15.15 27.66 -24.26
CA LYS A 4 -14.12 27.51 -23.24
C LYS A 4 -14.36 26.18 -22.56
N THR A 5 -13.53 25.19 -22.85
CA THR A 5 -13.33 24.03 -21.99
C THR A 5 -12.66 24.50 -20.70
N ASP A 6 -13.47 24.88 -19.72
CA ASP A 6 -13.03 24.96 -18.33
C ASP A 6 -13.13 23.52 -17.78
N GLY A 7 -12.00 22.92 -17.43
CA GLY A 7 -11.99 21.60 -16.80
C GLY A 7 -12.68 21.72 -15.44
N SER A 8 -13.85 21.13 -15.29
CA SER A 8 -14.57 21.12 -14.03
C SER A 8 -13.74 20.39 -12.97
N VAL A 9 -13.29 21.12 -11.96
CA VAL A 9 -12.74 20.52 -10.74
C VAL A 9 -13.91 20.27 -9.81
N ARG A 10 -14.32 19.01 -9.64
CA ARG A 10 -15.30 18.62 -8.62
C ARG A 10 -14.59 18.33 -7.30
N LEU A 11 -15.05 19.02 -6.26
CA LEU A 11 -14.62 18.80 -4.88
C LEU A 11 -15.59 17.81 -4.24
N ILE A 12 -15.06 16.66 -3.82
CA ILE A 12 -15.82 15.64 -3.08
C ILE A 12 -15.23 15.58 -1.66
N SER A 13 -16.07 15.78 -0.65
CA SER A 13 -15.69 15.71 0.75
C SER A 13 -16.25 14.43 1.35
N TYR A 14 -15.40 13.61 1.98
CA TYR A 14 -15.92 12.57 2.86
C TYR A 14 -16.50 13.24 4.10
N MET A 15 -17.81 13.14 4.31
CA MET A 15 -18.38 13.34 5.64
C MET A 15 -18.20 12.02 6.39
N GLU A 16 -17.24 11.97 7.30
CA GLU A 16 -17.33 11.07 8.43
C GLU A 16 -18.69 11.32 9.07
N ASP A 17 -19.44 10.25 9.38
CA ASP A 17 -20.75 10.37 10.03
C ASP A 17 -20.65 11.47 11.08
N GLN A 18 -21.42 12.56 10.87
CA GLN A 18 -21.45 13.66 11.82
C GLN A 18 -21.69 13.03 13.19
N PRO A 19 -20.79 13.27 14.18
CA PRO A 19 -20.96 12.69 15.49
C PRO A 19 -22.37 13.02 15.96
N GLN A 20 -23.23 12.00 16.06
CA GLN A 20 -24.54 12.17 16.66
C GLN A 20 -24.27 12.68 18.06
N ASP A 21 -24.84 13.85 18.39
CA ASP A 21 -24.59 14.57 19.63
C ASP A 21 -24.73 13.63 20.83
N GLY A 22 -23.59 13.25 21.40
CA GLY A 22 -23.53 12.35 22.54
C GLY A 22 -22.38 11.36 22.49
N LYS A 23 -21.19 11.84 22.91
CA LYS A 23 -19.96 11.12 23.33
C LYS A 23 -18.74 11.27 22.40
N GLY A 24 -18.22 12.50 22.36
CA GLY A 24 -16.82 12.81 22.67
C GLY A 24 -15.71 12.40 21.67
N MET A 25 -15.41 13.32 20.75
CA MET A 25 -14.04 13.53 20.24
C MET A 25 -13.12 14.07 21.34
N LEU A 26 -11.82 13.77 21.20
CA LEU A 26 -10.72 14.40 21.94
C LEU A 26 -10.86 15.92 21.92
N ILE A 27 -11.00 16.53 23.10
CA ILE A 27 -10.97 17.99 23.28
C ILE A 27 -9.51 18.47 23.13
N PRO A 28 -9.19 19.40 22.23
CA PRO A 28 -8.01 20.23 22.40
C PRO A 28 -8.32 21.28 23.47
N ARG A 29 -7.60 21.26 24.60
CA ARG A 29 -7.61 22.40 25.54
C ARG A 29 -6.26 23.09 25.61
N ALA A 30 -6.19 24.12 24.77
CA ALA A 30 -5.65 25.47 24.99
C ALA A 30 -4.29 25.65 25.69
N ARG A 31 -3.35 26.26 24.95
CA ARG A 31 -2.37 27.18 25.55
C ARG A 31 -3.02 28.55 25.74
N GLN A 32 -3.23 28.96 26.98
CA GLN A 32 -3.48 30.36 27.33
C GLN A 32 -2.20 31.18 27.10
N ALA A 33 -2.32 32.27 26.35
CA ALA A 33 -1.55 33.47 26.59
C ALA A 33 -2.45 34.67 26.29
N SER A 34 -3.02 35.25 27.35
CA SER A 34 -3.50 36.64 27.30
C SER A 34 -2.41 37.51 27.92
N THR A 35 -2.00 38.57 27.22
CA THR A 35 -1.80 39.88 27.85
C THR A 35 -1.88 40.98 26.79
N LYS A 36 -2.97 41.74 26.92
CA LYS A 36 -3.24 43.16 26.64
C LYS A 36 -2.43 43.92 25.58
N ALA A 37 -3.21 44.58 24.73
CA ALA A 37 -2.88 45.63 23.78
C ALA A 37 -2.29 46.91 24.39
N GLU A 38 -1.54 47.66 23.57
CA GLU A 38 -1.80 49.09 23.30
C GLU A 38 -1.20 49.53 21.94
N PRO A 39 -1.74 50.57 21.29
CA PRO A 39 -1.52 50.87 19.87
C PRO A 39 -0.57 52.04 19.64
N THR A 40 0.28 52.00 18.60
CA THR A 40 0.81 53.25 18.02
C THR A 40 1.31 53.13 16.58
N LYS A 41 0.65 53.95 15.74
CA LYS A 41 1.21 54.91 14.77
C LYS A 41 1.92 54.41 13.51
N SER A 42 1.21 54.66 12.41
CA SER A 42 1.72 55.01 11.08
C SER A 42 2.96 55.90 11.07
N PHE A 43 3.91 55.59 10.20
CA PHE A 43 4.77 56.58 9.55
C PHE A 43 5.04 56.18 8.10
N SER A 44 4.58 57.03 7.19
CA SER A 44 5.09 57.14 5.83
C SER A 44 6.44 57.85 5.84
N PHE A 45 7.37 57.46 4.97
CA PHE A 45 8.29 58.42 4.39
C PHE A 45 8.46 58.17 2.89
N ALA A 46 8.23 59.25 2.16
CA ALA A 46 8.42 59.38 0.72
C ALA A 46 9.87 59.73 0.38
N SER A 47 10.28 59.24 -0.79
CA SER A 47 11.10 59.90 -1.83
C SER A 47 12.38 60.66 -1.48
N SER A 48 13.45 60.32 -2.21
CA SER A 48 14.17 61.28 -3.09
C SER A 48 14.95 60.52 -4.16
N LYS A 49 14.50 60.57 -5.42
CA LYS A 49 15.12 61.31 -6.54
C LYS A 49 16.54 60.87 -6.91
N PHE A 50 16.70 60.30 -8.10
CA PHE A 50 17.62 60.85 -9.11
C PHE A 50 17.12 60.57 -10.53
N THR A 51 17.43 61.51 -11.40
CA THR A 51 16.74 61.87 -12.64
C THR A 51 17.41 61.26 -13.87
N THR A 52 16.57 60.82 -14.80
CA THR A 52 16.66 60.74 -16.27
C THR A 52 17.95 61.14 -16.99
N VAL A 53 18.42 60.29 -17.91
CA VAL A 53 18.67 60.67 -19.32
C VAL A 53 18.18 59.55 -20.24
N ALA A 54 17.29 59.91 -21.15
CA ALA A 54 16.76 59.07 -22.22
C ALA A 54 17.61 59.21 -23.49
N PHE A 55 17.68 58.14 -24.30
CA PHE A 55 17.78 58.28 -25.75
C PHE A 55 16.84 57.27 -26.42
N SER A 56 15.90 57.83 -27.16
CA SER A 56 14.98 57.16 -28.06
C SER A 56 15.69 56.85 -29.38
N PHE A 57 15.36 55.74 -30.05
CA PHE A 57 15.03 55.76 -31.48
C PHE A 57 14.22 54.51 -31.87
N LEU A 58 13.10 54.79 -32.53
CA LEU A 58 12.10 53.89 -33.07
C LEU A 58 12.52 53.45 -34.49
N GLY A 59 12.19 52.23 -34.92
CA GLY A 59 12.37 51.82 -36.32
C GLY A 59 11.81 50.44 -36.66
N VAL A 60 10.64 50.43 -37.28
CA VAL A 60 9.83 49.32 -37.82
C VAL A 60 10.52 48.61 -39.00
N PHE A 61 10.39 47.27 -39.17
CA PHE A 61 10.30 46.48 -40.44
C PHE A 61 10.21 44.96 -40.07
N ALA A 62 9.06 44.30 -40.08
CA ALA A 62 8.36 43.60 -41.17
C ALA A 62 9.04 42.32 -41.75
N LEU A 63 8.41 41.16 -41.48
CA LEU A 63 8.20 39.96 -42.32
C LEU A 63 9.32 39.44 -43.25
N LEU A 64 9.80 38.21 -43.00
CA LEU A 64 9.99 37.16 -44.03
C LEU A 64 10.24 35.77 -43.41
N VAL A 65 9.24 34.91 -43.53
CA VAL A 65 9.31 33.45 -43.40
C VAL A 65 9.16 32.89 -44.81
N LEU A 66 10.06 31.99 -45.26
CA LEU A 66 9.80 30.96 -46.28
C LEU A 66 11.00 29.99 -46.44
N GLY A 67 10.72 28.69 -46.26
CA GLY A 67 11.49 27.52 -46.75
C GLY A 67 12.70 27.11 -45.89
N THR A 68 12.86 25.88 -45.40
CA THR A 68 12.59 24.58 -46.05
C THR A 68 12.19 23.46 -45.07
N THR A 69 11.32 22.61 -45.60
CA THR A 69 10.64 21.42 -45.08
C THR A 69 11.53 20.21 -44.77
N GLY A 70 11.10 19.39 -43.79
CA GLY A 70 11.02 17.94 -44.01
C GLY A 70 11.56 17.03 -42.90
N TYR A 71 10.61 16.44 -42.16
CA TYR A 71 10.58 15.11 -41.51
C TYR A 71 10.47 15.11 -39.98
N GLY A 72 9.27 14.71 -39.51
CA GLY A 72 9.00 14.40 -38.11
C GLY A 72 7.61 14.82 -37.61
N LEU A 73 6.54 14.54 -38.36
CA LEU A 73 5.19 14.54 -37.77
C LEU A 73 4.93 13.14 -37.20
N VAL A 74 5.26 12.96 -35.93
CA VAL A 74 4.59 11.94 -35.10
C VAL A 74 3.35 12.61 -34.53
N SER A 75 2.20 11.98 -34.77
CA SER A 75 0.91 12.37 -34.26
C SER A 75 0.92 12.46 -32.73
N GLN A 76 0.90 13.68 -32.17
CA GLN A 76 0.29 13.88 -30.86
C GLN A 76 -1.22 13.78 -31.04
N ALA A 77 -1.73 12.55 -30.96
CA ALA A 77 -3.13 12.33 -30.66
C ALA A 77 -3.35 12.84 -29.21
N ASN A 78 -4.35 13.69 -29.05
CA ASN A 78 -4.83 14.18 -27.76
C ASN A 78 -5.00 13.00 -26.77
N LEU A 79 -4.07 12.87 -25.82
CA LEU A 79 -4.34 12.21 -24.56
C LEU A 79 -5.30 13.14 -23.82
N ALA A 80 -6.60 12.87 -23.90
CA ALA A 80 -7.55 13.52 -23.02
C ALA A 80 -7.16 13.13 -21.59
N SER A 81 -6.58 14.06 -20.84
CA SER A 81 -6.40 13.92 -19.41
C SER A 81 -7.78 13.65 -18.82
N ALA A 82 -7.96 12.53 -18.12
CA ALA A 82 -9.14 12.31 -17.31
C ALA A 82 -9.31 13.53 -16.37
N PRO A 83 -10.54 14.01 -16.15
CA PRO A 83 -10.77 15.08 -15.19
C PRO A 83 -10.26 14.64 -13.83
N THR A 84 -9.67 15.59 -13.13
CA THR A 84 -9.06 15.36 -11.83
C THR A 84 -10.15 15.48 -10.78
N VAL A 85 -10.70 14.35 -10.33
CA VAL A 85 -11.53 14.35 -9.12
C VAL A 85 -10.64 14.75 -7.95
N MET A 86 -11.04 15.78 -7.22
CA MET A 86 -10.28 16.27 -6.07
C MET A 86 -10.96 15.81 -4.78
N ILE A 87 -10.20 15.09 -3.95
CA ILE A 87 -10.59 14.70 -2.60
C ILE A 87 -10.25 15.86 -1.67
N VAL A 88 -11.22 16.30 -0.88
CA VAL A 88 -10.97 17.25 0.21
C VAL A 88 -10.81 16.48 1.50
N ASP A 89 -9.64 16.62 2.14
CA ASP A 89 -9.39 16.07 3.46
C ASP A 89 -10.29 16.79 4.50
N PRO A 90 -11.10 16.08 5.29
CA PRO A 90 -12.09 16.70 6.17
C PRO A 90 -11.47 17.46 7.35
N TYR A 91 -10.21 17.17 7.71
CA TYR A 91 -9.53 17.72 8.87
C TYR A 91 -8.62 18.91 8.52
N SER A 92 -7.86 18.79 7.44
CA SER A 92 -6.92 19.77 6.93
C SER A 92 -7.50 20.68 5.84
N GLN A 93 -8.65 20.30 5.26
CA GLN A 93 -9.33 21.02 4.17
C GLN A 93 -8.50 21.13 2.89
N ASN A 94 -7.42 20.33 2.78
CA ASN A 94 -6.58 20.29 1.59
C ASN A 94 -7.26 19.47 0.49
N ALA A 95 -7.25 19.99 -0.73
CA ALA A 95 -7.74 19.29 -1.90
C ALA A 95 -6.58 18.56 -2.60
N THR A 96 -6.66 17.24 -2.74
CA THR A 96 -5.70 16.41 -3.47
C THR A 96 -6.37 15.68 -4.63
N ALA A 97 -5.64 15.46 -5.72
CA ALA A 97 -6.15 14.68 -6.83
C ALA A 97 -6.35 13.21 -6.41
N LEU A 98 -7.50 12.63 -6.76
CA LEU A 98 -7.75 11.19 -6.63
C LEU A 98 -6.78 10.45 -7.56
N GLY A 99 -5.81 9.75 -6.97
CA GLY A 99 -4.77 9.01 -7.68
C GLY A 99 -5.16 7.56 -7.95
N TYR A 100 -4.44 6.93 -8.88
CA TYR A 100 -4.60 5.49 -9.14
C TYR A 100 -3.99 4.64 -8.01
N GLY A 101 -4.65 3.52 -7.70
CA GLY A 101 -4.30 2.56 -6.66
C GLY A 101 -5.45 2.32 -5.68
N PRO A 102 -5.19 1.50 -4.64
CA PRO A 102 -6.12 1.33 -3.53
C PRO A 102 -6.42 2.68 -2.86
N GLN A 103 -7.69 2.94 -2.58
CA GLN A 103 -8.16 4.18 -1.95
C GLN A 103 -9.18 3.84 -0.87
N VAL A 104 -8.75 3.91 0.39
CA VAL A 104 -9.60 3.59 1.55
C VAL A 104 -10.88 4.43 1.57
N ALA A 105 -10.83 5.69 1.12
CA ALA A 105 -12.03 6.55 1.04
C ALA A 105 -13.14 5.94 0.15
N LEU A 106 -12.79 5.17 -0.88
CA LEU A 106 -13.75 4.50 -1.76
C LEU A 106 -14.44 3.29 -1.11
N SER A 107 -14.03 2.86 0.09
CA SER A 107 -14.79 1.89 0.88
C SER A 107 -16.06 2.51 1.50
N LYS A 108 -16.13 3.84 1.57
CA LYS A 108 -17.25 4.58 2.15
C LYS A 108 -18.31 4.80 1.08
N THR A 109 -19.48 4.18 1.24
CA THR A 109 -20.56 4.13 0.25
C THR A 109 -20.94 5.51 -0.30
N ASN A 110 -21.08 6.53 0.54
CA ASN A 110 -21.43 7.88 0.08
C ASN A 110 -20.34 8.50 -0.81
N PHE A 111 -19.08 8.40 -0.38
CA PHE A 111 -17.94 8.94 -1.15
C PHE A 111 -17.79 8.20 -2.49
N TYR A 112 -17.97 6.89 -2.49
CA TYR A 112 -18.02 6.08 -3.70
C TYR A 112 -19.13 6.53 -4.66
N ILE A 113 -20.38 6.66 -4.17
CA ILE A 113 -21.53 7.09 -4.97
C ILE A 113 -21.27 8.47 -5.58
N GLU A 114 -20.81 9.44 -4.79
CA GLU A 114 -20.49 10.78 -5.27
C GLU A 114 -19.39 10.77 -6.34
N THR A 115 -18.36 9.93 -6.17
CA THR A 115 -17.28 9.76 -7.14
C THR A 115 -17.79 9.15 -8.44
N ARG A 116 -18.61 8.11 -8.37
CA ARG A 116 -19.24 7.47 -9.54
C ARG A 116 -20.12 8.47 -10.30
N ASP A 117 -20.95 9.21 -9.58
CA ASP A 117 -21.87 10.17 -10.20
C ASP A 117 -21.10 11.33 -10.85
N ALA A 118 -19.99 11.77 -10.25
CA ALA A 118 -19.08 12.72 -10.89
C ALA A 118 -18.49 12.17 -12.20
N PHE A 119 -18.05 10.91 -12.24
CA PHE A 119 -17.53 10.28 -13.46
C PHE A 119 -18.60 10.20 -14.57
N ILE A 120 -19.85 9.93 -14.20
CA ILE A 120 -20.99 9.89 -15.12
C ILE A 120 -21.29 11.29 -15.66
N ASP A 121 -21.42 12.29 -14.78
CA ASP A 121 -21.73 13.67 -15.14
C ASP A 121 -20.67 14.29 -16.05
N GLU A 122 -19.41 13.97 -15.83
CA GLU A 122 -18.28 14.42 -16.66
C GLU A 122 -18.11 13.59 -17.94
N SER A 123 -19.07 12.71 -18.22
CA SER A 123 -19.12 11.88 -19.43
C SER A 123 -17.84 11.05 -19.62
N LEU A 124 -17.37 10.41 -18.55
CA LEU A 124 -16.20 9.53 -18.61
C LEU A 124 -16.52 8.15 -19.15
N THR A 125 -15.48 7.50 -19.70
CA THR A 125 -15.53 6.08 -20.04
C THR A 125 -14.78 5.33 -18.95
N PHE A 126 -15.46 4.49 -18.18
CA PHE A 126 -14.88 3.79 -17.04
C PHE A 126 -15.63 2.48 -16.75
N VAL A 127 -14.98 1.58 -16.03
CA VAL A 127 -15.58 0.38 -15.43
C VAL A 127 -15.86 0.67 -13.96
N GLU A 128 -17.04 0.33 -13.49
CA GLU A 128 -17.44 0.31 -12.08
C GLU A 128 -17.53 -1.14 -11.64
N ILE A 129 -16.94 -1.46 -10.49
CA ILE A 129 -17.02 -2.77 -9.84
C ILE A 129 -17.54 -2.52 -8.42
N ASP A 130 -18.80 -2.88 -8.20
CA ASP A 130 -19.45 -2.79 -6.90
C ASP A 130 -19.51 -4.18 -6.27
N LEU A 131 -18.51 -4.49 -5.44
CA LEU A 131 -18.39 -5.79 -4.79
C LEU A 131 -19.45 -5.96 -3.69
N THR A 132 -19.98 -4.87 -3.15
CA THR A 132 -21.09 -4.92 -2.16
C THR A 132 -22.39 -5.41 -2.79
N GLN A 133 -22.58 -5.09 -4.08
CA GLN A 133 -23.74 -5.51 -4.86
C GLN A 133 -23.45 -6.69 -5.78
N MET A 134 -22.20 -7.17 -5.83
CA MET A 134 -21.72 -8.16 -6.81
C MET A 134 -22.10 -7.76 -8.25
N GLN A 135 -21.84 -6.50 -8.62
CA GLN A 135 -22.18 -5.94 -9.93
C GLN A 135 -20.99 -5.25 -10.60
N LEU A 136 -20.81 -5.52 -11.89
CA LEU A 136 -19.89 -4.80 -12.75
C LEU A 136 -20.68 -4.00 -13.78
N ARG A 137 -20.34 -2.71 -13.94
CA ARG A 137 -20.97 -1.81 -14.91
C ARG A 137 -19.91 -1.14 -15.76
N PHE A 138 -20.16 -0.99 -17.05
CA PHE A 138 -19.27 -0.26 -17.95
C PHE A 138 -20.00 0.93 -18.55
N PHE A 139 -19.44 2.11 -18.33
CA PHE A 139 -19.92 3.37 -18.86
C PHE A 139 -19.02 3.82 -20.00
N LYS A 140 -19.61 4.28 -21.09
CA LYS A 140 -18.91 4.91 -22.19
C LYS A 140 -19.47 6.30 -22.40
N LYS A 141 -18.62 7.29 -22.15
CA LYS A 141 -18.99 8.71 -22.18
C LYS A 141 -20.18 9.03 -21.27
N GLY A 142 -20.17 8.53 -20.03
CA GLY A 142 -21.24 8.68 -19.04
C GLY A 142 -22.47 7.81 -19.28
N VAL A 143 -22.56 7.08 -20.40
CA VAL A 143 -23.71 6.23 -20.70
C VAL A 143 -23.41 4.79 -20.32
N LEU A 144 -24.27 4.18 -19.49
CA LEU A 144 -24.21 2.76 -19.16
C LEU A 144 -24.40 1.92 -20.43
N LEU A 145 -23.41 1.09 -20.77
CA LEU A 145 -23.45 0.22 -21.95
C LEU A 145 -23.50 -1.27 -21.61
N LEU A 146 -22.93 -1.68 -20.48
CA LEU A 146 -22.94 -3.06 -20.02
C LEU A 146 -23.14 -3.08 -18.52
N SER A 147 -23.97 -4.02 -18.05
CA SER A 147 -24.12 -4.39 -16.64
C SER A 147 -24.05 -5.90 -16.58
N SER A 148 -23.24 -6.43 -15.68
CA SER A 148 -23.04 -7.87 -15.51
C SER A 148 -22.97 -8.22 -14.03
N GLU A 149 -23.50 -9.38 -13.69
CA GLU A 149 -23.37 -9.96 -12.36
C GLU A 149 -21.95 -10.50 -12.17
N ILE A 150 -21.38 -10.24 -11.00
CA ILE A 150 -20.11 -10.82 -10.59
C ILE A 150 -20.41 -12.20 -10.00
N LEU A 151 -19.84 -13.24 -10.62
CA LEU A 151 -20.05 -14.65 -10.28
C LEU A 151 -19.02 -15.19 -9.29
N GLY A 152 -18.01 -14.38 -8.98
CA GLY A 152 -16.94 -14.74 -8.05
C GLY A 152 -16.00 -13.56 -7.85
N VAL A 153 -15.47 -13.46 -6.63
CA VAL A 153 -14.47 -12.48 -6.23
C VAL A 153 -13.34 -13.22 -5.53
N GLY A 154 -12.13 -12.68 -5.56
CA GLY A 154 -11.06 -13.18 -4.71
C GLY A 154 -11.46 -13.09 -3.24
N GLU A 155 -11.08 -14.10 -2.45
CA GLU A 155 -11.40 -14.18 -1.03
C GLU A 155 -10.80 -12.99 -0.26
N ASP A 156 -11.53 -12.48 0.73
CA ASP A 156 -11.06 -11.43 1.63
C ASP A 156 -9.75 -11.85 2.28
N GLY A 157 -8.77 -10.96 2.26
CA GLY A 157 -7.44 -11.19 2.81
C GLY A 157 -6.57 -12.15 1.98
N SER A 158 -6.99 -12.49 0.76
CA SER A 158 -6.22 -13.38 -0.12
C SER A 158 -5.36 -12.60 -1.12
N TRP A 159 -4.46 -13.33 -1.79
CA TRP A 159 -3.68 -12.83 -2.93
C TRP A 159 -4.52 -12.22 -4.06
N TRP A 160 -5.82 -12.52 -4.06
CA TRP A 160 -6.75 -12.22 -5.13
C TRP A 160 -7.82 -11.21 -4.78
N GLU A 161 -7.86 -10.73 -3.53
CA GLU A 161 -8.78 -9.68 -3.12
C GLU A 161 -8.54 -8.43 -3.98
N THR A 162 -9.62 -7.78 -4.41
CA THR A 162 -9.55 -6.49 -5.11
C THR A 162 -10.00 -5.39 -4.16
N PRO A 163 -9.08 -4.59 -3.58
CA PRO A 163 -9.44 -3.54 -2.64
C PRO A 163 -10.24 -2.43 -3.29
N SER A 164 -11.02 -1.71 -2.49
CA SER A 164 -11.61 -0.43 -2.88
C SER A 164 -10.54 0.53 -3.39
N GLY A 165 -10.77 1.12 -4.55
CA GLY A 165 -9.72 1.89 -5.22
C GLY A 165 -10.14 2.43 -6.58
N LEU A 166 -9.30 3.32 -7.09
CA LEU A 166 -9.39 3.79 -8.47
C LEU A 166 -8.20 3.23 -9.21
N TYR A 167 -8.41 2.39 -10.21
CA TYR A 167 -7.34 1.77 -10.97
C TYR A 167 -7.46 2.10 -12.45
N LYS A 168 -6.57 1.54 -13.27
CA LYS A 168 -6.65 1.66 -14.73
C LYS A 168 -6.26 0.35 -15.39
N ILE A 169 -6.95 -0.01 -16.47
CA ILE A 169 -6.60 -1.23 -17.22
C ILE A 169 -5.15 -1.12 -17.72
N GLU A 170 -4.29 -2.04 -17.30
CA GLU A 170 -2.88 -2.09 -17.67
C GLU A 170 -2.69 -2.98 -18.90
N LYS A 171 -3.41 -4.11 -18.94
CA LYS A 171 -3.22 -5.14 -19.96
C LYS A 171 -4.52 -5.89 -20.23
N LYS A 172 -4.62 -6.45 -21.44
CA LYS A 172 -5.72 -7.27 -21.90
C LYS A 172 -5.16 -8.48 -22.65
N GLU A 173 -5.61 -9.67 -22.29
CA GLU A 173 -5.22 -10.93 -22.94
C GLU A 173 -6.45 -11.81 -23.12
N GLU A 174 -6.64 -12.39 -24.31
CA GLU A 174 -7.80 -13.25 -24.57
C GLU A 174 -7.82 -14.52 -23.71
N LYS A 175 -6.63 -14.98 -23.31
CA LYS A 175 -6.45 -16.15 -22.45
C LYS A 175 -5.10 -16.03 -21.75
N VAL A 176 -5.07 -16.07 -20.42
CA VAL A 176 -3.83 -16.08 -19.63
C VAL A 176 -3.80 -17.31 -18.74
N PHE A 177 -2.66 -17.97 -18.62
CA PHE A 177 -2.49 -19.07 -17.67
C PHE A 177 -2.07 -18.52 -16.31
N THR A 178 -2.71 -18.98 -15.24
CA THR A 178 -2.33 -18.62 -13.87
C THR A 178 -1.66 -19.80 -13.20
N ASN A 179 -0.41 -19.63 -12.77
CA ASN A 179 0.31 -20.68 -12.05
C ASN A 179 -0.30 -20.97 -10.67
N LEU A 180 -0.91 -19.97 -10.03
CA LEU A 180 -1.48 -20.13 -8.69
C LEU A 180 -2.85 -20.83 -8.73
N GLY A 181 -3.69 -20.50 -9.71
CA GLY A 181 -4.96 -21.21 -9.92
C GLY A 181 -4.84 -22.51 -10.73
N GLN A 182 -3.68 -22.74 -11.38
CA GLN A 182 -3.46 -23.83 -12.36
C GLN A 182 -4.55 -23.89 -13.44
N VAL A 183 -5.06 -22.72 -13.83
CA VAL A 183 -6.16 -22.56 -14.79
C VAL A 183 -5.86 -21.45 -15.77
N TYR A 184 -6.44 -21.56 -16.95
CA TYR A 184 -6.54 -20.47 -17.91
C TYR A 184 -7.72 -19.57 -17.56
N LEU A 185 -7.48 -18.27 -17.54
CA LEU A 185 -8.48 -17.23 -17.42
C LEU A 185 -8.77 -16.65 -18.80
N PRO A 186 -9.96 -16.89 -19.38
CA PRO A 186 -10.35 -16.29 -20.65
C PRO A 186 -10.73 -14.81 -20.45
N TRP A 187 -10.60 -14.02 -21.51
CA TRP A 187 -10.98 -12.60 -21.57
C TRP A 187 -10.37 -11.76 -20.44
N ASN A 188 -9.13 -12.07 -20.08
CA ASN A 188 -8.42 -11.47 -18.97
C ASN A 188 -8.17 -9.97 -19.20
N ILE A 189 -8.57 -9.15 -18.24
CA ILE A 189 -8.36 -7.70 -18.18
C ILE A 189 -7.66 -7.40 -16.86
N THR A 190 -6.37 -7.12 -16.91
CA THR A 190 -5.57 -6.75 -15.74
C THR A 190 -5.62 -5.24 -15.55
N PHE A 191 -5.95 -4.78 -14.35
CA PHE A 191 -6.04 -3.35 -14.02
C PHE A 191 -5.16 -2.90 -12.86
N GLN A 192 -4.51 -3.83 -12.15
CA GLN A 192 -3.32 -3.54 -11.35
C GLN A 192 -2.68 -4.85 -10.86
N GLY A 193 -1.48 -5.18 -11.31
CA GLY A 193 -0.77 -6.38 -10.82
C GLY A 193 -1.60 -7.66 -11.01
N ASN A 194 -2.15 -8.21 -9.93
CA ASN A 194 -3.00 -9.41 -9.94
C ASN A 194 -4.51 -9.12 -9.93
N TYR A 195 -4.91 -7.85 -9.90
CA TYR A 195 -6.32 -7.46 -9.97
C TYR A 195 -6.78 -7.55 -11.40
N LEU A 196 -7.71 -8.47 -11.63
CA LEU A 196 -8.13 -8.87 -12.96
C LEU A 196 -9.63 -9.09 -13.02
N ILE A 197 -10.18 -8.87 -14.21
CA ILE A 197 -11.54 -9.29 -14.59
C ILE A 197 -11.36 -10.39 -15.61
N HIS A 198 -12.12 -11.47 -15.48
CA HIS A 198 -12.00 -12.62 -16.39
C HIS A 198 -13.33 -13.35 -16.55
N GLY A 199 -13.39 -14.19 -17.59
CA GLY A 199 -14.47 -15.15 -17.78
C GLY A 199 -14.29 -16.41 -16.94
N TRP A 200 -14.96 -17.50 -17.30
CA TRP A 200 -14.95 -18.73 -16.52
C TRP A 200 -13.58 -19.44 -16.60
N PRO A 201 -12.92 -19.72 -15.47
CA PRO A 201 -11.62 -20.40 -15.50
C PRO A 201 -11.72 -21.83 -16.06
N ILE A 202 -10.67 -22.25 -16.78
CA ILE A 202 -10.62 -23.55 -17.44
C ILE A 202 -9.29 -24.23 -17.11
N TYR A 203 -9.34 -25.48 -16.65
CA TYR A 203 -8.14 -26.29 -16.43
C TYR A 203 -7.37 -26.57 -17.75
N PRO A 204 -6.10 -26.99 -17.70
CA PRO A 204 -5.31 -27.29 -18.89
C PRO A 204 -5.86 -28.41 -19.77
N ASP A 205 -6.69 -29.29 -19.22
CA ASP A 205 -7.41 -30.35 -19.91
C ASP A 205 -8.75 -29.88 -20.52
N GLU A 206 -8.97 -28.55 -20.55
CA GLU A 206 -10.15 -27.88 -21.11
C GLU A 206 -11.46 -28.09 -20.32
N VAL A 207 -11.36 -28.59 -19.09
CA VAL A 207 -12.50 -28.72 -18.18
C VAL A 207 -12.73 -27.41 -17.42
N GLU A 208 -13.96 -26.92 -17.39
CA GLU A 208 -14.34 -25.75 -16.60
C GLU A 208 -14.19 -26.01 -15.10
N VAL A 209 -13.76 -24.99 -14.34
CA VAL A 209 -13.71 -25.11 -12.88
C VAL A 209 -15.11 -25.21 -12.28
N GLU A 210 -15.22 -25.83 -11.10
CA GLU A 210 -16.47 -25.86 -10.35
C GLU A 210 -16.88 -24.44 -9.89
N GLU A 211 -18.18 -24.22 -9.68
CA GLU A 211 -18.73 -22.91 -9.30
C GLU A 211 -18.10 -22.34 -8.01
N GLY A 212 -17.80 -23.21 -7.04
CA GLY A 212 -17.15 -22.85 -5.77
C GLY A 212 -15.64 -22.60 -5.86
N PHE A 213 -15.03 -22.69 -7.05
CA PHE A 213 -13.62 -22.35 -7.22
C PHE A 213 -13.42 -20.85 -6.99
N ALA A 214 -12.71 -20.51 -5.91
CA ALA A 214 -12.35 -19.14 -5.52
C ALA A 214 -11.26 -18.51 -6.42
N GLY A 215 -11.29 -18.85 -7.72
CA GLY A 215 -10.39 -18.37 -8.75
C GLY A 215 -10.36 -16.86 -8.73
N GLY A 216 -9.21 -16.33 -8.35
CA GLY A 216 -9.06 -14.95 -7.95
C GLY A 216 -9.47 -13.88 -8.96
N GLY A 217 -9.68 -12.66 -8.46
CA GLY A 217 -10.13 -11.53 -9.27
C GLY A 217 -11.65 -11.48 -9.42
N VAL A 218 -12.15 -10.65 -10.33
CA VAL A 218 -13.59 -10.44 -10.58
C VAL A 218 -14.03 -11.36 -11.73
N ARG A 219 -14.71 -12.45 -11.38
CA ARG A 219 -15.21 -13.44 -12.35
C ARG A 219 -16.58 -13.01 -12.89
N LEU A 220 -16.70 -12.93 -14.22
CA LEU A 220 -17.97 -12.74 -14.92
C LEU A 220 -18.34 -14.03 -15.68
N SER A 221 -19.54 -14.03 -16.28
CA SER A 221 -19.85 -15.00 -17.33
C SER A 221 -18.90 -14.80 -18.53
N ASP A 222 -18.56 -15.87 -19.25
CA ASP A 222 -17.68 -15.78 -20.43
C ASP A 222 -18.18 -14.78 -21.47
N LYS A 223 -19.50 -14.76 -21.67
CA LYS A 223 -20.17 -13.83 -22.59
C LYS A 223 -19.96 -12.38 -22.16
N ASP A 224 -20.14 -12.08 -20.88
CA ASP A 224 -20.05 -10.71 -20.37
C ASP A 224 -18.59 -10.26 -20.25
N ALA A 225 -17.68 -11.16 -19.85
CA ALA A 225 -16.24 -10.92 -19.85
C ALA A 225 -15.74 -10.61 -21.26
N GLN A 226 -16.16 -11.40 -22.27
CA GLN A 226 -15.84 -11.13 -23.67
C GLN A 226 -16.40 -9.77 -24.13
N ALA A 227 -17.66 -9.47 -23.81
CA ALA A 227 -18.29 -8.21 -24.19
C ALA A 227 -17.57 -7.01 -23.56
N LEU A 228 -17.20 -7.10 -22.29
CA LEU A 228 -16.39 -6.09 -21.61
C LEU A 228 -15.02 -5.96 -22.27
N TYR A 229 -14.32 -7.08 -22.47
CA TYR A 229 -13.01 -7.16 -23.11
C TYR A 229 -13.00 -6.47 -24.48
N GLN A 230 -14.03 -6.63 -25.30
CA GLN A 230 -14.10 -5.98 -26.61
C GLN A 230 -14.31 -4.46 -26.52
N ASN A 231 -14.93 -3.96 -25.46
CA ASN A 231 -15.33 -2.56 -25.33
C ASN A 231 -14.31 -1.69 -24.58
N VAL A 232 -13.60 -2.25 -23.61
CA VAL A 232 -12.62 -1.51 -22.81
C VAL A 232 -11.26 -1.37 -23.50
N ARG A 233 -10.49 -0.36 -23.12
CA ARG A 233 -9.12 -0.10 -23.62
C ARG A 233 -8.13 -0.08 -22.46
N VAL A 234 -6.84 -0.29 -22.75
CA VAL A 234 -5.77 0.06 -21.81
C VAL A 234 -5.93 1.54 -21.42
N ASP A 235 -5.60 1.85 -20.16
CA ASP A 235 -5.82 3.11 -19.45
C ASP A 235 -7.29 3.47 -19.15
N THR A 236 -8.26 2.59 -19.45
CA THR A 236 -9.65 2.81 -19.00
C THR A 236 -9.69 2.75 -17.46
N PRO A 237 -10.23 3.78 -16.77
CA PRO A 237 -10.37 3.77 -15.33
C PRO A 237 -11.27 2.63 -14.84
N VAL A 238 -10.92 2.06 -13.69
CA VAL A 238 -11.69 1.02 -12.99
C VAL A 238 -11.95 1.51 -11.56
N LEU A 239 -13.20 1.85 -11.26
CA LEU A 239 -13.64 2.30 -9.94
C LEU A 239 -14.17 1.09 -9.17
N VAL A 240 -13.51 0.72 -8.06
CA VAL A 240 -13.88 -0.45 -7.26
C VAL A 240 -14.39 -0.01 -5.89
N HIS A 241 -15.52 -0.58 -5.47
CA HIS A 241 -16.11 -0.39 -4.14
C HIS A 241 -16.35 -1.74 -3.43
N SER A 242 -15.90 -1.81 -2.19
CA SER A 242 -16.17 -2.85 -1.20
C SER A 242 -16.42 -2.18 0.16
N GLU A 243 -17.27 -2.75 1.01
CA GLU A 243 -17.44 -2.25 2.37
C GLU A 243 -16.19 -2.56 3.20
N GLU A 244 -15.76 -1.59 4.03
CA GLU A 244 -14.77 -1.87 5.07
C GLU A 244 -15.32 -2.90 6.06
N PRO A 245 -14.52 -3.88 6.51
CA PRO A 245 -14.93 -4.75 7.60
C PRO A 245 -15.25 -3.91 8.84
N LYS A 246 -16.41 -4.18 9.45
CA LYS A 246 -16.89 -3.44 10.64
C LYS A 246 -15.86 -3.55 11.76
N ARG A 247 -15.23 -2.44 12.10
CA ARG A 247 -14.35 -2.32 13.26
C ARG A 247 -15.19 -2.05 14.50
N ASP A 248 -14.92 -2.77 15.57
CA ASP A 248 -15.45 -2.44 16.90
C ASP A 248 -14.78 -1.16 17.41
N THR A 249 -15.52 -0.36 18.19
CA THR A 249 -15.12 0.95 18.72
C THR A 249 -14.41 0.86 20.06
N PHE A 250 -13.77 -0.27 20.36
CA PHE A 250 -13.04 -0.44 21.61
C PHE A 250 -11.72 0.36 21.57
N VAL A 251 -11.63 1.40 22.38
CA VAL A 251 -10.42 2.21 22.55
C VAL A 251 -9.98 2.11 24.01
N TYR A 252 -8.72 1.74 24.24
CA TYR A 252 -8.15 1.63 25.57
C TYR A 252 -6.70 2.18 25.60
N GLU A 253 -6.40 3.03 26.58
CA GLU A 253 -5.02 3.40 26.92
C GLU A 253 -4.79 3.25 28.43
N PRO A 254 -3.86 2.37 28.78
CA PRO A 254 -2.93 2.61 29.84
C PRO A 254 -1.52 2.43 29.27
N GLN A 255 -0.59 3.25 29.75
CA GLN A 255 0.82 2.96 29.56
C GLN A 255 1.15 1.66 30.32
N VAL A 256 1.84 0.73 29.68
CA VAL A 256 2.44 -0.42 30.37
C VAL A 256 3.72 0.09 31.04
N SER A 257 3.73 0.12 32.37
CA SER A 257 4.92 0.46 33.16
C SER A 257 5.93 -0.69 33.12
N GLU A 258 7.24 -0.38 33.22
CA GLU A 258 8.35 -1.35 33.28
C GLU A 258 8.72 -2.02 31.94
N LEU A 259 8.84 -1.22 30.87
CA LEU A 259 9.42 -1.68 29.60
C LEU A 259 10.77 -1.00 29.35
N ASP A 260 11.71 -1.75 28.79
CA ASP A 260 13.05 -1.29 28.40
C ASP A 260 13.07 -0.76 26.95
N THR A 261 11.90 -0.47 26.39
CA THR A 261 11.73 0.13 25.06
C THR A 261 11.13 1.54 25.14
N PRO A 262 11.66 2.52 24.40
CA PRO A 262 11.09 3.86 24.30
C PRO A 262 9.79 3.86 23.47
N HIS A 263 9.63 2.90 22.55
CA HIS A 263 8.49 2.82 21.66
C HIS A 263 7.89 1.42 21.64
N TYR A 264 6.59 1.32 21.92
CA TYR A 264 5.85 0.07 21.80
C TYR A 264 4.44 0.30 21.28
N PHE A 265 3.92 -0.70 20.58
CA PHE A 265 2.54 -0.78 20.13
C PHE A 265 2.08 -2.23 20.21
N ILE A 266 0.88 -2.44 20.75
CA ILE A 266 0.25 -3.75 20.77
C ILE A 266 -1.22 -3.60 20.39
N ALA A 267 -1.68 -4.42 19.43
CA ALA A 267 -3.03 -4.37 18.92
C ALA A 267 -3.55 -5.75 18.52
N ASP A 268 -4.86 -5.93 18.60
CA ASP A 268 -5.56 -7.02 17.92
C ASP A 268 -5.54 -6.71 16.42
N ILE A 269 -4.82 -7.51 15.63
CA ILE A 269 -4.63 -7.23 14.21
C ILE A 269 -5.87 -7.59 13.40
N ASP A 270 -6.72 -8.48 13.90
CA ASP A 270 -7.90 -8.95 13.18
C ASP A 270 -8.93 -7.81 13.02
N ASN A 271 -9.16 -7.03 14.08
CA ASN A 271 -10.13 -5.93 14.08
C ASN A 271 -9.52 -4.52 14.22
N GLY A 272 -8.20 -4.43 14.44
CA GLY A 272 -7.46 -3.18 14.58
C GLY A 272 -7.59 -2.47 15.92
N THR A 273 -8.08 -3.17 16.94
CA THR A 273 -8.19 -2.63 18.30
C THR A 273 -6.80 -2.42 18.89
N VAL A 274 -6.45 -1.17 19.18
CA VAL A 274 -5.21 -0.84 19.92
C VAL A 274 -5.39 -1.22 21.38
N LEU A 275 -4.49 -2.05 21.90
CA LEU A 275 -4.52 -2.56 23.28
C LEU A 275 -3.64 -1.73 24.22
N ALA A 276 -2.49 -1.26 23.72
CA ALA A 276 -1.61 -0.27 24.36
C ALA A 276 -0.62 0.31 23.33
N SER A 277 -0.16 1.55 23.54
CA SER A 277 0.86 2.17 22.69
C SER A 277 1.59 3.34 23.35
N THR A 278 2.76 3.69 22.83
CA THR A 278 3.38 5.02 23.04
C THR A 278 3.10 5.93 21.84
N ALA A 279 3.85 7.03 21.71
CA ALA A 279 3.67 8.01 20.63
C ALA A 279 3.77 7.37 19.23
N LEU A 280 2.62 7.24 18.56
CA LEU A 280 2.48 6.48 17.31
C LEU A 280 3.26 7.06 16.14
N GLU A 281 3.44 8.39 16.11
CA GLU A 281 4.04 9.14 15.01
C GLU A 281 5.54 9.42 15.23
N ALA A 282 6.11 8.97 16.34
CA ALA A 282 7.53 9.19 16.62
C ALA A 282 8.39 8.38 15.65
N GLU A 283 9.22 9.08 14.87
CA GLU A 283 10.17 8.46 13.94
C GLU A 283 11.35 7.87 14.70
N ALA A 284 11.69 6.62 14.37
CA ALA A 284 12.87 5.94 14.89
C ALA A 284 13.53 5.09 13.80
N PRO A 285 14.86 4.87 13.86
CA PRO A 285 15.52 3.88 13.01
C PRO A 285 14.93 2.48 13.27
N ILE A 286 14.65 1.74 12.19
CA ILE A 286 13.90 0.47 12.29
C ILE A 286 14.72 -0.79 12.00
N ALA A 287 16.02 -0.64 11.76
CA ALA A 287 16.92 -1.75 11.45
C ALA A 287 16.32 -2.72 10.41
N SER A 288 16.44 -4.03 10.63
CA SER A 288 15.99 -5.05 9.69
C SER A 288 14.46 -5.19 9.52
N LEU A 289 13.63 -4.40 10.20
CA LEU A 289 12.19 -4.35 9.88
C LEU A 289 11.94 -3.89 8.45
N VAL A 290 12.87 -3.12 7.86
CA VAL A 290 12.92 -2.77 6.43
C VAL A 290 12.68 -3.96 5.51
N LYS A 291 13.18 -5.15 5.89
CA LYS A 291 13.10 -6.35 5.06
C LYS A 291 11.66 -6.84 4.84
N LEU A 292 10.71 -6.43 5.67
CA LEU A 292 9.29 -6.65 5.43
C LEU A 292 8.81 -5.85 4.21
N MET A 293 9.19 -4.58 4.08
CA MET A 293 8.90 -3.78 2.88
C MET A 293 9.64 -4.34 1.65
N THR A 294 10.89 -4.76 1.81
CA THR A 294 11.64 -5.44 0.73
C THR A 294 10.90 -6.68 0.23
N ALA A 295 10.38 -7.52 1.13
CA ALA A 295 9.58 -8.69 0.75
C ALA A 295 8.28 -8.29 0.04
N VAL A 296 7.59 -7.25 0.51
CA VAL A 296 6.37 -6.71 -0.14
C VAL A 296 6.68 -6.26 -1.57
N VAL A 297 7.66 -5.38 -1.77
CA VAL A 297 8.00 -4.86 -3.09
C VAL A 297 8.46 -5.98 -4.02
N ALA A 298 9.30 -6.90 -3.52
CA ALA A 298 9.73 -8.05 -4.31
C ALA A 298 8.55 -8.90 -4.78
N SER A 299 7.57 -9.16 -3.90
CA SER A 299 6.36 -9.93 -4.22
C SER A 299 5.47 -9.28 -5.27
N GLU A 300 5.61 -7.97 -5.49
CA GLU A 300 4.77 -7.20 -6.41
C GLU A 300 5.47 -6.83 -7.72
N LYS A 301 6.80 -6.88 -7.74
CA LYS A 301 7.62 -6.43 -8.87
C LYS A 301 8.44 -7.54 -9.52
N ILE A 302 8.67 -8.65 -8.81
CA ILE A 302 9.56 -9.73 -9.24
C ILE A 302 8.77 -11.03 -9.30
N ASN A 303 9.07 -11.86 -10.30
CA ASN A 303 8.49 -13.21 -10.39
C ASN A 303 9.06 -14.10 -9.28
N LEU A 304 8.23 -14.46 -8.29
CA LEU A 304 8.62 -15.30 -7.16
C LEU A 304 8.93 -16.76 -7.54
N ASP A 305 8.45 -17.24 -8.69
CA ASP A 305 8.78 -18.56 -9.22
C ASP A 305 10.14 -18.58 -9.95
N GLY A 306 10.71 -17.39 -10.17
CA GLY A 306 11.94 -17.20 -10.92
C GLY A 306 13.21 -17.58 -10.14
N ARG A 307 14.30 -17.77 -10.90
CA ARG A 307 15.66 -17.72 -10.35
C ARG A 307 16.21 -16.32 -10.52
N VAL A 308 16.82 -15.82 -9.45
CA VAL A 308 17.48 -14.52 -9.36
C VAL A 308 18.98 -14.72 -9.50
N ARG A 309 19.63 -13.83 -10.26
CA ARG A 309 21.09 -13.91 -10.42
C ARG A 309 21.75 -13.29 -9.20
N VAL A 310 22.68 -14.01 -8.59
CA VAL A 310 23.47 -13.46 -7.49
C VAL A 310 24.53 -12.53 -8.10
N THR A 311 24.31 -11.22 -8.02
CA THR A 311 25.24 -10.22 -8.54
C THR A 311 26.09 -9.66 -7.38
N SER A 312 27.34 -10.13 -7.31
CA SER A 312 28.39 -9.71 -6.35
C SER A 312 27.93 -9.44 -4.91
N PRO A 313 27.73 -10.49 -4.08
CA PRO A 313 27.31 -10.35 -2.68
C PRO A 313 28.37 -9.64 -1.79
N HIS A 314 29.57 -9.39 -2.32
CA HIS A 314 30.76 -8.99 -1.58
C HIS A 314 30.81 -7.54 -1.04
N PHE A 315 29.75 -6.75 -1.16
CA PHE A 315 29.74 -5.37 -0.64
C PHE A 315 28.94 -5.19 0.66
N VAL A 316 28.20 -6.21 1.10
CA VAL A 316 27.35 -6.10 2.29
C VAL A 316 27.47 -7.35 3.17
N THR A 317 27.71 -7.13 4.46
CA THR A 317 27.90 -8.22 5.45
C THR A 317 26.55 -8.70 5.98
N SER A 318 26.26 -10.00 5.82
CA SER A 318 25.19 -10.71 6.55
C SER A 318 25.73 -11.32 7.84
N LEU A 319 24.86 -11.53 8.85
CA LEU A 319 25.24 -12.27 10.06
C LEU A 319 25.64 -13.72 9.74
N ILE A 320 24.91 -14.36 8.82
CA ILE A 320 25.23 -15.68 8.26
C ILE A 320 25.33 -15.53 6.73
N PRO A 321 26.55 -15.52 6.17
CA PRO A 321 26.75 -15.46 4.72
C PRO A 321 26.37 -16.78 4.03
N ARG A 322 25.53 -16.73 2.99
CA ARG A 322 25.08 -17.93 2.25
C ARG A 322 25.14 -17.83 0.72
N LEU A 323 25.39 -16.64 0.17
CA LEU A 323 25.29 -16.38 -1.28
C LEU A 323 26.64 -16.35 -2.01
N SER A 324 27.77 -16.23 -1.30
CA SER A 324 29.12 -16.03 -1.87
C SER A 324 29.57 -17.02 -2.95
N GLU A 325 29.08 -18.28 -2.93
CA GLU A 325 29.49 -19.32 -3.88
C GLU A 325 28.41 -19.65 -4.92
N ARG A 326 27.32 -18.89 -4.95
CA ARG A 326 26.16 -19.17 -5.81
C ARG A 326 26.10 -18.18 -6.95
N SER A 327 25.77 -18.68 -8.15
CA SER A 327 25.56 -17.86 -9.35
C SER A 327 24.09 -17.45 -9.53
N SER A 328 23.16 -18.25 -9.03
CA SER A 328 21.72 -17.96 -9.01
C SER A 328 21.03 -18.70 -7.86
N VAL A 329 19.92 -18.16 -7.38
CA VAL A 329 19.10 -18.73 -6.30
C VAL A 329 17.62 -18.49 -6.63
N SER A 330 16.73 -19.42 -6.28
CA SER A 330 15.28 -19.19 -6.38
C SER A 330 14.85 -18.00 -5.52
N MET A 331 13.91 -17.21 -6.03
CA MET A 331 13.40 -16.04 -5.32
C MET A 331 12.77 -16.42 -3.97
N TYR A 332 12.08 -17.56 -3.88
CA TYR A 332 11.60 -18.11 -2.61
C TYR A 332 12.74 -18.37 -1.61
N SER A 333 13.83 -19.00 -2.02
CA SER A 333 14.99 -19.22 -1.12
C SER A 333 15.64 -17.90 -0.70
N LEU A 334 15.64 -16.87 -1.56
CA LEU A 334 16.09 -15.53 -1.17
C LEU A 334 15.17 -14.87 -0.15
N LEU A 335 13.84 -15.01 -0.28
CA LEU A 335 12.89 -14.53 0.73
C LEU A 335 13.07 -15.24 2.07
N GLN A 336 13.35 -16.55 2.06
CA GLN A 336 13.69 -17.29 3.27
C GLN A 336 14.94 -16.72 3.95
N LEU A 337 16.03 -16.50 3.20
CA LEU A 337 17.24 -15.87 3.75
C LEU A 337 16.97 -14.45 4.28
N LEU A 338 16.20 -13.65 3.53
CA LEU A 338 15.83 -12.29 3.86
C LEU A 338 15.07 -12.24 5.21
N LEU A 339 14.09 -13.13 5.40
CA LEU A 339 13.15 -13.02 6.52
C LEU A 339 13.57 -13.86 7.72
N VAL A 340 14.04 -15.10 7.52
CA VAL A 340 14.38 -16.05 8.58
C VAL A 340 15.71 -15.69 9.25
N GLU A 341 16.76 -15.47 8.46
CA GLU A 341 18.12 -15.14 8.94
C GLU A 341 18.48 -13.67 8.77
N SER A 342 17.52 -12.82 8.38
CA SER A 342 17.74 -11.39 8.23
C SER A 342 18.91 -11.04 7.27
N SER A 343 19.11 -11.83 6.21
CA SER A 343 20.26 -11.71 5.30
C SER A 343 20.27 -10.37 4.57
N ASN A 344 21.38 -9.64 4.68
CA ASN A 344 21.57 -8.37 3.97
C ASN A 344 21.98 -8.62 2.51
N GLU A 345 22.75 -9.68 2.24
CA GLU A 345 23.07 -10.10 0.87
C GLU A 345 21.81 -10.46 0.08
N ALA A 346 20.84 -11.12 0.72
CA ALA A 346 19.56 -11.42 0.07
C ALA A 346 18.79 -10.13 -0.28
N ALA A 347 18.74 -9.16 0.64
CA ALA A 347 18.08 -7.87 0.40
C ALA A 347 18.67 -7.12 -0.80
N GLU A 348 19.99 -7.01 -0.88
CA GLU A 348 20.67 -6.34 -1.99
C GLU A 348 20.58 -7.14 -3.30
N THR A 349 20.62 -8.47 -3.23
CA THR A 349 20.41 -9.33 -4.40
C THR A 349 19.01 -9.14 -4.99
N ILE A 350 17.98 -9.10 -4.13
CA ILE A 350 16.59 -8.87 -4.53
C ILE A 350 16.43 -7.48 -5.16
N ALA A 351 16.98 -6.44 -4.52
CA ALA A 351 16.90 -5.07 -5.03
C ALA A 351 17.63 -4.91 -6.39
N GLY A 352 18.70 -5.69 -6.61
CA GLY A 352 19.47 -5.69 -7.86
C GLY A 352 18.69 -6.17 -9.09
N GLU A 353 17.65 -6.98 -8.94
CA GLU A 353 16.92 -7.58 -10.07
C GLU A 353 16.19 -6.55 -10.94
N ILE A 354 15.68 -5.48 -10.34
CA ILE A 354 15.09 -4.34 -11.06
C ILE A 354 15.96 -3.07 -10.96
N GLY A 355 17.15 -3.18 -10.37
CA GLY A 355 18.04 -2.05 -10.08
C GLY A 355 17.79 -1.46 -8.69
N ARG A 356 18.87 -1.32 -7.91
CA ARG A 356 18.82 -0.94 -6.49
C ARG A 356 18.09 0.38 -6.23
N GLU A 357 18.39 1.43 -7.00
CA GLU A 357 17.76 2.74 -6.83
C GLU A 357 16.27 2.71 -7.18
N GLU A 358 15.90 2.00 -8.26
CA GLU A 358 14.52 1.80 -8.67
C GLU A 358 13.74 0.99 -7.62
N PHE A 359 14.37 -0.02 -7.03
CA PHE A 359 13.77 -0.80 -5.95
C PHE A 359 13.53 0.05 -4.69
N ILE A 360 14.50 0.87 -4.28
CA ILE A 360 14.35 1.79 -3.14
C ILE A 360 13.24 2.83 -3.42
N ALA A 361 13.16 3.34 -4.65
CA ALA A 361 12.07 4.23 -5.05
C ALA A 361 10.71 3.52 -4.92
N ALA A 362 10.60 2.27 -5.38
CA ALA A 362 9.39 1.46 -5.25
C ALA A 362 9.02 1.18 -3.78
N MET A 363 9.98 0.99 -2.88
CA MET A 363 9.73 0.87 -1.43
C MET A 363 9.09 2.14 -0.86
N ASN A 364 9.61 3.31 -1.21
CA ASN A 364 9.06 4.59 -0.74
C ASN A 364 7.71 4.92 -1.40
N ASP A 365 7.52 4.55 -2.67
CA ASP A 365 6.21 4.65 -3.34
C ASP A 365 5.17 3.77 -2.66
N LYS A 366 5.55 2.54 -2.30
CA LYS A 366 4.68 1.62 -1.58
C LYS A 366 4.33 2.15 -0.19
N ALA A 367 5.30 2.70 0.54
CA ALA A 367 5.05 3.35 1.82
C ALA A 367 3.98 4.45 1.69
N ARG A 368 4.11 5.33 0.68
CA ARG A 368 3.10 6.37 0.41
C ARG A 368 1.71 5.81 0.11
N GLN A 369 1.63 4.76 -0.71
CA GLN A 369 0.36 4.10 -1.06
C GLN A 369 -0.32 3.48 0.17
N LEU A 370 0.45 2.99 1.13
CA LEU A 370 -0.06 2.43 2.38
C LEU A 370 -0.40 3.50 3.44
N GLY A 371 -0.19 4.78 3.14
CA GLY A 371 -0.40 5.87 4.09
C GLY A 371 0.72 6.01 5.14
N MET A 372 1.91 5.45 4.88
CA MET A 372 3.06 5.50 5.80
C MET A 372 3.83 6.81 5.64
N MET A 373 3.32 7.90 6.23
CA MET A 373 3.81 9.27 5.98
C MET A 373 5.06 9.65 6.77
N ASN A 374 5.38 8.92 7.84
CA ASN A 374 6.56 9.12 8.69
C ASN A 374 7.60 8.02 8.43
N THR A 375 7.65 7.51 7.19
CA THR A 375 8.54 6.42 6.78
C THR A 375 9.41 6.82 5.62
N HIS A 376 10.70 6.49 5.72
CA HIS A 376 11.65 6.61 4.64
C HIS A 376 12.56 5.38 4.58
N PHE A 377 12.74 4.83 3.39
CA PHE A 377 13.68 3.74 3.13
C PHE A 377 14.88 4.26 2.33
N ALA A 378 16.08 4.08 2.89
CA ALA A 378 17.36 4.46 2.30
C ALA A 378 18.12 3.26 1.70
N ASP A 379 17.81 2.04 2.16
CA ASP A 379 18.36 0.79 1.60
C ASP A 379 17.38 -0.38 1.84
N PRO A 380 17.52 -1.53 1.14
CA PRO A 380 16.58 -2.65 1.27
C PRO A 380 16.85 -3.57 2.48
N SER A 381 17.95 -3.36 3.20
CA SER A 381 18.44 -4.27 4.25
C SER A 381 18.17 -3.75 5.66
N GLY A 382 18.09 -2.44 5.85
CA GLY A 382 17.99 -1.81 7.17
C GLY A 382 19.33 -1.52 7.84
N LEU A 383 20.42 -1.45 7.08
CA LEU A 383 21.75 -1.10 7.61
C LEU A 383 21.91 0.41 7.82
N SER A 384 21.33 1.23 6.94
CA SER A 384 21.31 2.67 7.10
C SER A 384 20.41 3.08 8.26
N SER A 385 20.90 3.96 9.12
CA SER A 385 20.11 4.62 10.15
C SER A 385 19.07 5.60 9.58
N GLU A 386 19.15 5.90 8.29
CA GLU A 386 18.15 6.72 7.58
C GLU A 386 16.91 5.90 7.18
N ASN A 387 16.93 4.57 7.37
CA ASN A 387 15.70 3.79 7.35
C ASN A 387 14.93 4.05 8.64
N ILE A 388 13.97 4.96 8.54
CA ILE A 388 13.13 5.39 9.66
C ILE A 388 11.68 5.06 9.38
N SER A 389 10.92 4.81 10.44
CA SER A 389 9.48 4.67 10.41
C SER A 389 8.91 5.02 11.78
N SER A 390 7.60 4.92 11.91
CA SER A 390 6.85 5.14 13.15
C SER A 390 6.03 3.90 13.50
N LEU A 391 5.54 3.80 14.74
CA LEU A 391 4.70 2.68 15.17
C LEU A 391 3.41 2.60 14.32
N GLY A 392 2.80 3.75 14.03
CA GLY A 392 1.59 3.83 13.20
C GLY A 392 1.84 3.33 11.78
N ASP A 393 2.95 3.74 11.16
CA ASP A 393 3.32 3.32 9.82
C ASP A 393 3.68 1.83 9.75
N LEU A 394 4.48 1.34 10.69
CA LEU A 394 4.82 -0.07 10.78
C LEU A 394 3.58 -0.94 11.03
N TYR A 395 2.60 -0.43 11.78
CA TYR A 395 1.32 -1.12 11.93
C TYR A 395 0.54 -1.17 10.60
N ARG A 396 0.52 -0.10 9.80
CA ARG A 396 -0.08 -0.12 8.45
C ARG A 396 0.60 -1.13 7.55
N LEU A 397 1.93 -1.17 7.53
CA LEU A 397 2.69 -2.19 6.80
C LEU A 397 2.34 -3.59 7.28
N THR A 398 2.29 -3.79 8.61
CA THR A 398 1.97 -5.08 9.22
C THR A 398 0.56 -5.53 8.86
N LYS A 399 -0.43 -4.64 8.96
CA LYS A 399 -1.82 -4.92 8.57
C LYS A 399 -1.93 -5.25 7.09
N TYR A 400 -1.25 -4.48 6.23
CA TYR A 400 -1.19 -4.78 4.80
C TYR A 400 -0.60 -6.17 4.53
N ILE A 401 0.52 -6.52 5.17
CA ILE A 401 1.13 -7.84 5.01
C ILE A 401 0.20 -8.93 5.56
N TYR A 402 -0.37 -8.74 6.74
CA TYR A 402 -1.25 -9.70 7.38
C TYR A 402 -2.48 -9.99 6.51
N ASP A 403 -3.10 -8.93 5.99
CA ASP A 403 -4.31 -9.03 5.17
C ASP A 403 -4.01 -9.43 3.73
N ASN A 404 -2.90 -9.02 3.11
CA ASN A 404 -2.75 -9.17 1.65
C ASN A 404 -1.58 -10.08 1.25
N ARG A 405 -0.65 -10.35 2.17
CA ARG A 405 0.65 -11.02 1.91
C ARG A 405 1.07 -11.89 3.10
N SER A 406 0.13 -12.61 3.72
CA SER A 406 0.35 -13.36 4.98
C SER A 406 1.54 -14.32 4.90
N PHE A 407 1.82 -14.86 3.70
CA PHE A 407 2.96 -15.73 3.40
C PHE A 407 4.32 -15.13 3.87
N ILE A 408 4.46 -13.80 3.94
CA ILE A 408 5.68 -13.13 4.43
C ILE A 408 5.91 -13.44 5.92
N PHE A 409 4.87 -13.36 6.75
CA PHE A 409 4.98 -13.71 8.17
C PHE A 409 5.06 -15.21 8.38
N GLU A 410 4.31 -15.95 7.59
CA GLU A 410 4.32 -17.41 7.50
C GLU A 410 5.72 -18.01 7.21
N ILE A 411 6.54 -17.38 6.35
CA ILE A 411 7.95 -17.79 6.14
C ILE A 411 8.75 -17.81 7.44
N THR A 412 8.40 -16.94 8.39
CA THR A 412 9.07 -16.81 9.69
C THR A 412 8.35 -17.54 10.81
N ALA A 413 7.22 -18.21 10.55
CA ALA A 413 6.47 -18.93 11.57
C ALA A 413 7.22 -20.19 12.05
N SER A 414 7.13 -20.51 13.34
CA SER A 414 7.76 -21.69 13.95
C SER A 414 7.14 -23.04 13.55
N LYS A 415 6.18 -23.05 12.62
CA LYS A 415 5.55 -24.26 12.10
C LYS A 415 5.66 -24.28 10.58
N PRO A 416 6.02 -25.43 9.96
CA PRO A 416 5.97 -25.54 8.52
C PRO A 416 4.55 -25.24 8.05
N LEU A 417 4.46 -24.37 7.04
CA LEU A 417 3.17 -23.99 6.48
C LEU A 417 2.46 -25.23 5.93
N PRO A 418 1.16 -25.41 6.23
CA PRO A 418 0.36 -26.40 5.53
C PRO A 418 0.37 -26.04 4.03
N GLY A 419 1.09 -26.82 3.23
CA GLY A 419 1.15 -26.61 1.78
C GLY A 419 2.31 -25.75 1.26
N ALA A 420 3.20 -25.19 2.11
CA ALA A 420 4.49 -24.74 1.57
C ALA A 420 5.31 -25.97 1.21
N MET A 421 5.66 -26.04 -0.07
CA MET A 421 6.53 -27.07 -0.62
C MET A 421 7.76 -27.25 0.28
N VAL A 422 7.97 -28.50 0.66
CA VAL A 422 9.25 -29.00 1.16
C VAL A 422 10.33 -28.60 0.16
N GLY A 423 11.22 -27.67 0.53
CA GLY A 423 12.47 -27.43 -0.21
C GLY A 423 12.84 -25.97 -0.41
N GLY A 424 13.58 -25.40 0.54
CA GLY A 424 14.47 -24.27 0.26
C GLY A 424 15.82 -24.79 -0.25
N GLU A 425 16.58 -23.96 -0.98
CA GLU A 425 17.93 -24.32 -1.45
C GLU A 425 19.01 -24.34 -0.34
N PHE A 426 18.61 -24.04 0.90
CA PHE A 426 19.47 -23.91 2.07
C PHE A 426 19.01 -24.81 3.20
N GLU A 427 19.94 -25.59 3.74
CA GLU A 427 19.73 -26.39 4.94
C GLU A 427 20.17 -25.63 6.20
N GLY A 428 19.58 -26.00 7.33
CA GLY A 428 19.95 -25.48 8.65
C GLY A 428 19.75 -23.98 8.81
N LEU A 429 18.64 -23.43 8.29
CA LEU A 429 18.27 -22.04 8.55
C LEU A 429 17.95 -21.84 10.03
N VAL A 430 18.42 -20.75 10.61
CA VAL A 430 18.13 -20.37 12.00
C VAL A 430 17.13 -19.23 12.01
N ASN A 431 15.94 -19.46 12.57
CA ASN A 431 14.92 -18.42 12.66
C ASN A 431 15.24 -17.42 13.77
N PHE A 432 15.65 -16.20 13.40
CA PHE A 432 15.98 -15.16 14.36
C PHE A 432 14.75 -14.46 14.96
N ASN A 433 13.56 -14.73 14.44
CA ASN A 433 12.35 -13.99 14.80
C ASN A 433 11.59 -14.62 15.97
N GLU A 434 11.92 -15.84 16.39
CA GLU A 434 11.27 -16.50 17.51
C GLU A 434 11.51 -15.74 18.82
N VAL A 435 10.43 -15.56 19.58
CA VAL A 435 10.51 -14.98 20.91
C VAL A 435 10.62 -16.11 21.91
N LYS A 436 11.72 -16.11 22.67
CA LYS A 436 11.99 -17.15 23.65
C LYS A 436 10.85 -17.26 24.67
N ASP A 437 10.53 -18.49 25.07
CA ASP A 437 9.53 -18.82 26.08
C ASP A 437 8.09 -18.38 25.71
N LEU A 438 7.79 -18.16 24.42
CA LEU A 438 6.46 -17.88 23.89
C LEU A 438 6.08 -18.87 22.77
N ASP A 439 5.26 -19.88 23.12
CA ASP A 439 4.80 -20.90 22.16
C ASP A 439 3.68 -20.43 21.22
N ASN A 440 3.23 -19.18 21.40
CA ASN A 440 2.12 -18.58 20.67
C ASN A 440 2.56 -17.71 19.47
N PHE A 441 3.86 -17.66 19.17
CA PHE A 441 4.41 -16.93 18.03
C PHE A 441 3.93 -17.53 16.70
N VAL A 442 3.42 -16.68 15.80
CA VAL A 442 2.90 -17.10 14.49
C VAL A 442 3.58 -16.40 13.31
N GLY A 443 4.59 -15.57 13.55
CA GLY A 443 5.40 -14.92 12.52
C GLY A 443 5.82 -13.50 12.92
N GLY A 444 6.81 -12.94 12.24
CA GLY A 444 7.31 -11.61 12.54
C GLY A 444 8.67 -11.30 11.95
N LYS A 445 9.20 -10.14 12.29
CA LYS A 445 10.56 -9.73 11.96
C LYS A 445 11.21 -9.06 13.15
N VAL A 446 12.45 -9.42 13.43
CA VAL A 446 13.32 -8.70 14.38
C VAL A 446 14.41 -7.91 13.66
N GLY A 447 14.95 -6.89 14.30
CA GLY A 447 16.10 -6.15 13.82
C GLY A 447 16.93 -5.57 14.95
N GLU A 448 18.21 -5.34 14.70
CA GLU A 448 19.11 -4.70 15.66
C GLU A 448 20.20 -3.93 14.93
N THR A 449 20.43 -2.69 15.32
CA THR A 449 21.63 -1.90 14.98
C THR A 449 21.98 -0.99 16.16
N LEU A 450 23.20 -0.45 16.18
CA LEU A 450 23.59 0.52 17.20
C LEU A 450 22.68 1.76 17.24
N ALA A 451 22.15 2.19 16.09
CA ALA A 451 21.28 3.37 16.01
C ALA A 451 19.82 3.08 16.36
N ALA A 452 19.35 1.85 16.08
CA ALA A 452 17.95 1.45 16.26
C ALA A 452 17.66 0.77 17.60
N GLY A 453 18.69 0.35 18.35
CA GLY A 453 18.51 -0.64 19.42
C GLY A 453 17.91 -1.94 18.88
N GLN A 454 17.26 -2.72 19.74
CA GLN A 454 16.50 -3.89 19.32
C GLN A 454 15.09 -3.48 18.88
N THR A 455 14.68 -3.98 17.72
CA THR A 455 13.37 -3.71 17.11
C THR A 455 12.66 -5.02 16.81
N SER A 456 11.33 -5.01 16.83
CA SER A 456 10.50 -6.15 16.42
C SER A 456 9.14 -5.74 15.90
N ILE A 457 8.62 -6.56 14.99
CA ILE A 457 7.19 -6.75 14.74
C ILE A 457 6.95 -8.26 14.94
N THR A 458 6.15 -8.66 15.93
CA THR A 458 5.83 -10.07 16.17
C THR A 458 4.32 -10.28 16.28
N LEU A 459 3.84 -11.40 15.74
CA LEU A 459 2.45 -11.81 15.78
C LEU A 459 2.31 -12.99 16.74
N HIS A 460 1.30 -12.91 17.60
CA HIS A 460 1.05 -13.89 18.65
C HIS A 460 -0.43 -14.28 18.67
N LYS A 461 -0.71 -15.58 18.75
CA LYS A 461 -2.08 -16.10 18.87
C LYS A 461 -2.48 -16.12 20.35
N ILE A 462 -3.44 -15.30 20.74
CA ILE A 462 -3.90 -15.17 22.13
C ILE A 462 -5.38 -15.56 22.21
N ASN A 463 -5.75 -16.27 23.27
CA ASN A 463 -7.16 -16.58 23.53
C ASN A 463 -7.82 -15.45 24.34
N PHE A 464 -8.80 -14.77 23.74
CA PHE A 464 -9.69 -13.82 24.41
C PHE A 464 -11.04 -14.48 24.65
N LYS A 465 -11.34 -14.83 25.91
CA LYS A 465 -12.67 -15.33 26.32
C LYS A 465 -13.17 -16.51 25.48
N GLY A 466 -12.28 -17.43 25.12
CA GLY A 466 -12.60 -18.59 24.29
C GLY A 466 -12.53 -18.36 22.79
N SER A 467 -12.19 -17.15 22.33
CA SER A 467 -11.91 -16.85 20.92
C SER A 467 -10.42 -16.63 20.71
N ASP A 468 -9.81 -17.39 19.81
CA ASP A 468 -8.44 -17.17 19.40
C ASP A 468 -8.35 -15.93 18.51
N ARG A 469 -7.42 -15.03 18.83
CA ARG A 469 -7.18 -13.77 18.12
C ARG A 469 -5.70 -13.58 17.86
N THR A 470 -5.37 -12.89 16.78
CA THR A 470 -3.98 -12.55 16.48
C THR A 470 -3.66 -11.17 17.02
N VAL A 471 -2.60 -11.07 17.81
CA VAL A 471 -2.10 -9.82 18.37
C VAL A 471 -0.75 -9.49 17.76
N VAL A 472 -0.60 -8.26 17.28
CA VAL A 472 0.68 -7.72 16.84
C VAL A 472 1.35 -6.97 17.98
N VAL A 473 2.65 -7.16 18.14
CA VAL A 473 3.53 -6.40 19.04
C VAL A 473 4.63 -5.75 18.22
N ILE A 474 4.74 -4.43 18.30
CA ILE A 474 5.79 -3.63 17.63
C ILE A 474 6.62 -2.95 18.70
N LEU A 475 7.95 -3.11 18.66
CA LEU A 475 8.90 -2.45 19.56
C LEU A 475 10.00 -1.77 18.74
N LEU A 476 10.37 -0.54 19.11
CA LEU A 476 11.50 0.18 18.53
C LEU A 476 12.41 0.71 19.65
N GLY A 477 13.71 0.43 19.57
CA GLY A 477 14.70 0.94 20.52
C GLY A 477 14.78 0.18 21.84
N SER A 478 14.34 -1.08 21.90
CA SER A 478 14.40 -1.89 23.12
C SER A 478 15.84 -2.28 23.48
N ASP A 479 16.16 -2.28 24.77
CA ASP A 479 17.38 -2.89 25.32
C ASP A 479 17.17 -4.36 25.74
N SER A 480 15.91 -4.79 25.90
CA SER A 480 15.50 -6.13 26.38
C SER A 480 14.28 -6.63 25.60
N ARG A 481 14.39 -6.78 24.27
CA ARG A 481 13.25 -7.01 23.36
C ARG A 481 12.40 -8.21 23.74
N THR A 482 13.04 -9.31 24.18
CA THR A 482 12.32 -10.54 24.52
C THR A 482 11.43 -10.33 25.75
N GLU A 483 11.99 -9.74 26.79
CA GLU A 483 11.32 -9.42 28.04
C GLU A 483 10.19 -8.40 27.83
N ASP A 484 10.40 -7.40 26.97
CA ASP A 484 9.38 -6.42 26.62
C ASP A 484 8.17 -7.06 25.90
N VAL A 485 8.42 -7.92 24.89
CA VAL A 485 7.32 -8.66 24.21
C VAL A 485 6.58 -9.53 25.21
N GLN A 486 7.30 -10.31 26.04
CA GLN A 486 6.67 -11.15 27.06
C GLN A 486 5.81 -10.33 28.04
N THR A 487 6.27 -9.14 28.43
CA THR A 487 5.55 -8.26 29.35
C THR A 487 4.26 -7.73 28.73
N LEU A 488 4.31 -7.31 27.46
CA LEU A 488 3.13 -6.86 26.73
C LEU A 488 2.11 -7.98 26.49
N ILE A 489 2.57 -9.19 26.15
CA ILE A 489 1.69 -10.36 26.00
C ILE A 489 1.02 -10.71 27.34
N LYS A 490 1.79 -10.77 28.44
CA LYS A 490 1.24 -11.02 29.78
C LYS A 490 0.25 -9.94 30.21
N PHE A 491 0.50 -8.68 29.87
CA PHE A 491 -0.42 -7.57 30.13
C PHE A 491 -1.76 -7.80 29.42
N VAL A 492 -1.72 -8.18 28.14
CA VAL A 492 -2.92 -8.47 27.34
C VAL A 492 -3.66 -9.69 27.88
N GLU A 493 -2.98 -10.79 28.16
CA GLU A 493 -3.58 -12.00 28.73
C GLU A 493 -4.21 -11.76 30.11
N GLY A 494 -3.50 -11.05 31.00
CA GLY A 494 -4.00 -10.73 32.33
C GLY A 494 -5.27 -9.87 32.32
N ARG A 495 -5.44 -9.05 31.29
CA ARG A 495 -6.56 -8.10 31.17
C ARG A 495 -7.73 -8.64 30.35
N PHE A 496 -7.45 -9.39 29.30
CA PHE A 496 -8.45 -9.82 28.31
C PHE A 496 -8.58 -11.35 28.19
N GLY A 497 -7.60 -12.11 28.70
CA GLY A 497 -7.51 -13.58 28.60
C GLY A 497 -8.33 -14.36 29.64
N ARG A 498 -9.51 -13.86 30.04
CA ARG A 498 -10.45 -14.60 30.90
C ARG A 498 -11.86 -14.58 30.35
#